data_AF-A0A7W4GZR4-F1
#
_entry.id   AF-A0A7W4GZR4-F1
#
_cell.length_a   1.000
_cell.length_b   1.000
_cell.length_c   1.000
_cell.angle_alpha   90.00
_cell.angle_beta   90.00
_cell.angle_gamma   90.00
#
_symmetry.space_group_name_H-M   'P 1'
#
loop_
_entity.id
_entity.type
_entity.pdbx_description
1 polymer ?
#
loop_
_entity_poly.entity_id
_entity_poly.type
_entity_poly.pdbx_seq_one_letter_code
_entity_poly.pdbx_strand_id
1 'polypeptide(L)'
;MSRPLTLLALVWAPFLSIFVFASQGDTSALHIASHLLALALLIPASLLTWRMRPEAPGRASRWILTILSASVPVAVLGHVGELAVAVLRLAEDGWVNLDTADIWEHGPHVTIASVTIPAMMLSMLLTVALAALSLLGRRSRPGTVEPSHPTI
;
A
#
# COMPACT_ATOMS: atom_id res chain seq x y z
N MET A 1 4.85 -16.88 3.92
CA MET A 1 5.59 -15.60 3.93
C MET A 1 5.47 -14.94 5.30
N SER A 2 6.45 -14.12 5.72
CA SER A 2 6.29 -13.34 6.96
C SER A 2 5.21 -12.25 6.75
N ARG A 3 4.38 -12.00 7.77
CA ARG A 3 3.30 -10.99 7.70
C ARG A 3 3.84 -9.59 7.28
N PRO A 4 5.00 -9.11 7.78
CA PRO A 4 5.60 -7.86 7.32
C PRO A 4 5.98 -7.83 5.82
N LEU A 5 6.51 -8.93 5.28
CA LEU A 5 6.82 -9.01 3.84
C LEU A 5 5.55 -9.08 2.98
N THR A 6 4.50 -9.71 3.50
CA THR A 6 3.18 -9.73 2.84
C THR A 6 2.60 -8.31 2.78
N LEU A 7 2.67 -7.57 3.89
CA LEU A 7 2.22 -6.18 3.94
C LEU A 7 3.03 -5.27 3.00
N LEU A 8 4.35 -5.46 2.93
CA LEU A 8 5.22 -4.78 1.98
C LEU A 8 4.76 -5.02 0.54
N ALA A 9 4.53 -6.28 0.16
CA ALA A 9 4.08 -6.63 -1.19
C ALA A 9 2.72 -6.00 -1.52
N LEU A 10 1.74 -6.07 -0.60
CA LEU A 10 0.41 -5.50 -0.80
C LEU A 10 0.43 -3.98 -0.98
N VAL A 11 1.32 -3.27 -0.29
CA VAL A 11 1.42 -1.80 -0.38
C VAL A 11 2.23 -1.35 -1.60
N TRP A 12 3.27 -2.08 -2.00
CA TRP A 12 4.13 -1.71 -3.12
C TRP A 12 3.58 -2.15 -4.49
N ALA A 13 2.87 -3.27 -4.56
CA ALA A 13 2.34 -3.79 -5.82
C ALA A 13 1.44 -2.79 -6.58
N PRO A 14 0.55 -1.99 -5.95
CA PRO A 14 -0.18 -0.93 -6.63
C PRO A 14 0.73 0.06 -7.33
N PHE A 15 1.76 0.57 -6.64
CA PHE A 15 2.72 1.52 -7.22
C PHE A 15 3.50 0.91 -8.39
N LEU A 16 4.01 -0.32 -8.23
CA LEU A 16 4.75 -1.01 -9.28
C LEU A 16 3.88 -1.29 -10.51
N SER A 17 2.57 -1.53 -10.30
CA SER A 17 1.64 -1.77 -11.40
C SER A 17 1.43 -0.55 -12.29
N ILE A 18 1.61 0.68 -11.77
CA ILE A 18 1.47 1.92 -12.54
C ILE A 18 2.38 1.90 -13.77
N PHE A 19 3.62 1.42 -13.65
CA PHE A 19 4.55 1.33 -14.78
C PHE A 19 4.07 0.35 -15.86
N VAL A 20 3.38 -0.72 -15.47
CA VAL A 20 2.79 -1.68 -16.41
C VAL A 20 1.60 -1.04 -17.13
N PHE A 21 0.70 -0.38 -16.40
CA PHE A 21 -0.43 0.32 -17.00
C PHE A 21 0.02 1.45 -17.92
N ALA A 22 0.98 2.28 -17.49
CA ALA A 22 1.54 3.35 -18.29
C ALA A 22 2.19 2.85 -19.59
N SER A 23 2.80 1.66 -19.58
CA SER A 23 3.38 1.05 -20.79
C SER A 23 2.34 0.63 -21.84
N GLN A 24 1.06 0.55 -21.46
CA GLN A 24 -0.06 0.14 -22.32
C GLN A 24 -0.85 1.35 -22.87
N GLY A 25 -0.41 2.57 -22.57
CA GLY A 25 -1.08 3.82 -22.94
C GLY A 25 -1.88 4.44 -21.80
N ASP A 26 -2.25 5.71 -21.95
CA ASP A 26 -3.05 6.45 -20.98
C ASP A 26 -4.52 6.46 -21.45
N THR A 27 -5.34 5.57 -20.89
CA THR A 27 -6.77 5.45 -21.23
C THR A 27 -7.61 5.40 -19.97
N SER A 28 -8.86 5.88 -20.03
CA SER A 28 -9.77 5.85 -18.87
C SER A 28 -9.99 4.42 -18.35
N ALA A 29 -10.01 3.42 -19.23
CA ALA A 29 -10.17 2.01 -18.85
C ALA A 29 -8.97 1.49 -18.04
N LEU A 30 -7.74 1.80 -18.49
CA LEU A 30 -6.51 1.43 -17.76
C LEU A 30 -6.39 2.20 -16.44
N HIS A 31 -6.78 3.47 -16.42
CA HIS A 31 -6.82 4.28 -15.20
C HIS A 31 -7.77 3.66 -14.17
N ILE A 32 -9.02 3.35 -14.54
CA ILE A 32 -10.00 2.68 -13.68
C ILE A 32 -9.49 1.33 -13.19
N ALA A 33 -8.92 0.53 -14.09
CA ALA A 33 -8.35 -0.78 -13.74
C ALA A 33 -7.21 -0.66 -12.70
N SER A 34 -6.38 0.37 -12.81
CA SER A 34 -5.28 0.61 -11.85
C SER A 34 -5.82 0.91 -10.44
N HIS A 35 -6.90 1.69 -10.31
CA HIS A 35 -7.54 1.95 -9.02
C HIS A 35 -8.22 0.71 -8.44
N LEU A 36 -8.92 -0.07 -9.26
CA LEU A 36 -9.53 -1.32 -8.82
C LEU A 36 -8.49 -2.30 -8.29
N LEU A 37 -7.35 -2.43 -8.99
CA LEU A 37 -6.22 -3.23 -8.52
C LEU A 37 -5.66 -2.68 -7.21
N ALA A 38 -5.45 -1.36 -7.11
CA ALA A 38 -4.96 -0.73 -5.89
C ALA A 38 -5.88 -1.02 -4.69
N LEU A 39 -7.20 -0.88 -4.86
CA LEU A 39 -8.19 -1.18 -3.82
C LEU A 39 -8.18 -2.66 -3.41
N ALA A 40 -8.10 -3.57 -4.39
CA ALA A 40 -8.04 -5.01 -4.13
C ALA A 40 -6.82 -5.41 -3.27
N LEU A 41 -5.74 -4.63 -3.31
CA LEU A 41 -4.50 -4.90 -2.57
C LEU A 41 -4.43 -4.12 -1.24
N LEU A 42 -4.84 -2.85 -1.25
CA LEU A 42 -4.72 -1.95 -0.09
C LEU A 42 -5.80 -2.18 0.98
N ILE A 43 -6.98 -2.68 0.61
CA ILE A 43 -8.01 -3.06 1.59
C ILE A 43 -7.49 -4.23 2.47
N PRO A 44 -7.01 -5.35 1.92
CA PRO A 44 -6.33 -6.39 2.71
C PRO A 44 -5.12 -5.86 3.50
N ALA A 45 -4.34 -4.94 2.94
CA ALA A 45 -3.20 -4.32 3.65
C ALA A 45 -3.65 -3.55 4.89
N SER A 46 -4.77 -2.82 4.82
CA SER A 46 -5.37 -2.11 5.94
C SER A 46 -5.78 -3.08 7.05
N LEU A 47 -6.50 -4.14 6.69
CA LEU A 47 -6.94 -5.18 7.63
C LEU A 47 -5.75 -5.90 8.27
N LEU A 48 -4.73 -6.23 7.47
CA LEU A 48 -3.52 -6.89 7.95
C LEU A 48 -2.76 -6.01 8.94
N THR A 49 -2.61 -4.71 8.65
CA THR A 49 -1.99 -3.72 9.53
C THR A 49 -2.70 -3.68 10.89
N TRP A 50 -4.04 -3.58 10.88
CA TRP A 50 -4.84 -3.55 12.10
C TRP A 50 -4.66 -4.81 12.94
N ARG A 51 -4.65 -6.00 12.29
CA ARG A 51 -4.43 -7.28 12.97
C ARG A 51 -3.01 -7.43 13.53
N MET A 52 -2.00 -6.85 12.87
CA MET A 52 -0.61 -6.93 13.33
C MET A 52 -0.30 -5.99 14.50
N ARG A 53 -1.03 -4.87 14.63
CA ARG A 53 -0.81 -3.85 15.68
C ARG A 53 -0.77 -4.40 17.12
N PRO A 54 -1.72 -5.23 17.60
CA PRO A 54 -1.67 -5.77 18.96
C PRO A 54 -0.48 -6.71 19.18
N GLU A 55 -0.04 -7.42 18.12
CA GLU A 55 1.05 -8.39 18.12
C GLU A 55 2.45 -7.77 17.94
N ALA A 56 2.55 -6.43 17.95
CA ALA A 56 3.81 -5.74 17.67
C ALA A 56 4.91 -6.13 18.70
N PRO A 57 6.07 -6.66 18.25
CA PRO A 57 7.10 -7.21 19.14
C PRO A 57 7.88 -6.16 19.95
N GLY A 58 7.72 -4.88 19.62
CA GLY A 58 8.41 -3.79 20.30
C GLY A 58 7.79 -2.42 20.00
N ARG A 59 8.25 -1.38 20.70
CA ARG A 59 7.74 -0.01 20.59
C ARG A 59 7.85 0.54 19.16
N ALA A 60 8.99 0.33 18.49
CA ALA A 60 9.22 0.80 17.13
C ALA A 60 8.21 0.20 16.13
N SER A 61 8.05 -1.13 16.12
CA SER A 61 7.06 -1.81 15.28
C SER A 61 5.63 -1.36 15.59
N ARG A 62 5.31 -1.13 16.86
CA ARG A 62 3.98 -0.65 17.28
C ARG A 62 3.69 0.76 16.77
N TRP A 63 4.67 1.66 16.82
CA TRP A 63 4.55 3.00 16.25
C TRP A 63 4.35 2.95 14.74
N ILE A 64 5.20 2.20 14.04
CA ILE A 64 5.07 2.00 12.58
C ILE A 64 3.68 1.47 12.21
N LEU A 65 3.21 0.42 12.88
CA LEU A 65 1.89 -0.16 12.65
C LEU A 65 0.74 0.79 13.01
N THR A 66 0.94 1.68 13.99
CA THR A 66 -0.05 2.71 14.33
C THR A 66 -0.15 3.77 13.23
N ILE A 67 0.98 4.24 12.70
CA ILE A 67 0.97 5.21 11.59
C ILE A 67 0.37 4.56 10.33
N LEU A 68 0.79 3.33 10.01
CA LEU A 68 0.21 2.55 8.91
C LEU A 68 -1.30 2.33 9.06
N SER A 69 -1.80 2.19 10.29
CA SER A 69 -3.24 2.02 10.55
C SER A 69 -4.09 3.24 10.21
N ALA A 70 -3.44 4.40 10.00
CA ALA A 70 -4.07 5.62 9.48
C ALA A 70 -3.71 5.84 8.00
N SER A 71 -2.44 5.74 7.62
CA SER A 71 -1.99 6.09 6.26
C SER A 71 -2.52 5.16 5.18
N VAL A 72 -2.62 3.84 5.45
CA VAL A 72 -3.14 2.89 4.45
C VAL A 72 -4.64 3.11 4.21
N PRO A 73 -5.50 3.27 5.24
CA PRO A 73 -6.89 3.66 5.01
C PRO A 73 -7.06 5.00 4.28
N VAL A 74 -6.24 6.01 4.55
CA VAL A 74 -6.28 7.28 3.81
C VAL A 74 -5.99 7.03 2.32
N ALA A 75 -4.99 6.22 2.00
CA ALA A 75 -4.72 5.85 0.61
C ALA A 75 -5.86 5.07 -0.05
N VAL A 76 -6.53 4.17 0.68
CA VAL A 76 -7.74 3.47 0.20
C VAL A 76 -8.83 4.47 -0.15
N LEU A 77 -9.15 5.40 0.75
CA LEU A 77 -10.16 6.42 0.52
C LEU A 77 -9.81 7.31 -0.67
N GLY A 78 -8.53 7.65 -0.82
CA GLY A 78 -7.98 8.34 -1.98
C GLY A 78 -8.29 7.64 -3.30
N HIS A 79 -7.93 6.36 -3.40
CA HIS A 79 -8.23 5.55 -4.60
C HIS A 79 -9.73 5.34 -4.84
N VAL A 80 -10.57 5.27 -3.80
CA VAL A 80 -12.04 5.26 -3.97
C VAL A 80 -12.51 6.59 -4.58
N GLY A 81 -11.98 7.71 -4.10
CA GLY A 81 -12.30 9.03 -4.63
C GLY A 81 -11.90 9.19 -6.10
N GLU A 82 -10.67 8.84 -6.45
CA GLU A 82 -10.21 8.92 -7.85
C GLU A 82 -10.96 7.95 -8.76
N LEU A 83 -11.27 6.73 -8.29
CA LEU A 83 -12.11 5.79 -9.03
C LEU A 83 -13.50 6.38 -9.32
N ALA A 84 -14.13 7.03 -8.33
CA ALA A 84 -15.44 7.65 -8.52
C ALA A 84 -15.38 8.76 -9.58
N VAL A 85 -14.34 9.61 -9.53
CA VAL A 85 -14.11 10.66 -10.54
C VAL A 85 -13.91 10.05 -11.93
N ALA A 86 -13.07 9.01 -12.04
CA ALA A 86 -12.79 8.33 -13.31
C ALA A 86 -14.04 7.66 -13.91
N VAL A 87 -14.88 7.04 -13.08
CA VAL A 87 -16.14 6.41 -13.52
C VAL A 87 -17.18 7.46 -13.95
N LEU A 88 -17.32 8.56 -13.21
CA LEU A 88 -18.21 9.65 -13.59
C LEU A 88 -17.80 10.23 -14.95
N ARG A 89 -16.51 10.46 -15.14
CA ARG A 89 -15.99 10.98 -16.41
C ARG A 89 -16.20 10.00 -17.57
N LEU A 90 -15.98 8.71 -17.35
CA LEU A 90 -16.29 7.68 -18.35
C LEU A 90 -17.79 7.70 -18.75
N ALA A 91 -18.69 7.98 -17.81
CA ALA A 91 -20.12 8.08 -18.08
C ALA A 91 -20.49 9.36 -18.87
N GLU A 92 -19.77 10.46 -18.65
CA GLU A 92 -19.97 11.74 -19.34
C GLU A 92 -19.38 11.74 -20.76
N ASP A 93 -18.15 11.23 -20.92
CA ASP A 93 -17.38 11.34 -22.18
C ASP A 93 -17.46 10.08 -23.06
N GLY A 94 -17.92 8.95 -22.50
CA GLY A 94 -17.93 7.65 -23.17
C GLY A 94 -16.54 7.00 -23.28
N TRP A 95 -16.50 5.78 -23.85
CA TRP A 95 -15.32 4.90 -23.88
C TRP A 95 -14.16 5.35 -24.77
N VAL A 96 -14.34 6.41 -25.56
CA VAL A 96 -13.40 6.80 -26.64
C VAL A 96 -12.42 7.89 -26.20
N ASN A 97 -12.57 8.44 -24.98
CA ASN A 97 -11.71 9.54 -24.55
C ASN A 97 -10.29 9.04 -24.20
N LEU A 98 -9.31 9.51 -24.98
CA LEU A 98 -7.88 9.16 -24.90
C LEU A 98 -7.05 10.28 -24.25
N ASP A 99 -7.64 11.46 -24.04
CA ASP A 99 -6.90 12.61 -23.54
C ASP A 99 -7.31 12.94 -22.11
N THR A 100 -6.50 12.45 -21.18
CA THR A 100 -6.58 12.67 -19.74
C THR A 100 -5.52 13.66 -19.25
N ALA A 101 -4.99 14.52 -20.13
CA ALA A 101 -4.01 15.53 -19.69
C ALA A 101 -4.63 16.57 -18.73
N ASP A 102 -5.93 16.88 -18.87
CA ASP A 102 -6.65 17.90 -18.09
C ASP A 102 -6.86 17.52 -16.62
N ILE A 103 -7.00 16.23 -16.30
CA ILE A 103 -7.15 15.74 -14.92
C ILE A 103 -5.93 15.97 -14.02
N TRP A 104 -4.77 16.30 -14.59
CA TRP A 104 -3.55 16.61 -13.83
C TRP A 104 -3.37 18.09 -13.53
N GLU A 105 -4.11 18.98 -14.22
CA GLU A 105 -3.91 20.41 -14.08
C GLU A 105 -4.86 21.01 -13.04
N HIS A 106 -6.16 20.66 -13.08
CA HIS A 106 -7.17 21.25 -12.18
C HIS A 106 -8.31 20.25 -11.88
N GLY A 107 -8.91 20.32 -10.68
CA GLY A 107 -10.15 19.61 -10.35
C GLY A 107 -10.09 18.62 -9.17
N PRO A 108 -11.15 17.82 -8.97
CA PRO A 108 -11.26 16.88 -7.86
C PRO A 108 -10.15 15.83 -7.82
N HIS A 109 -9.66 15.40 -9.00
CA HIS A 109 -8.58 14.43 -9.14
C HIS A 109 -7.28 14.93 -8.49
N VAL A 110 -6.78 16.11 -8.89
CA VAL A 110 -5.58 16.73 -8.30
C VAL A 110 -5.70 16.91 -6.78
N THR A 111 -6.89 17.32 -6.32
CA THR A 111 -7.14 17.53 -4.88
C THR A 111 -7.03 16.21 -4.12
N ILE A 112 -7.64 15.13 -4.62
CA ILE A 112 -7.57 13.81 -4.01
C ILE A 112 -6.15 13.25 -4.08
N ALA A 113 -5.48 13.39 -5.24
CA ALA A 113 -4.10 12.95 -5.45
C ALA A 113 -3.13 13.61 -4.46
N SER A 114 -3.32 14.90 -4.15
CA SER A 114 -2.47 15.66 -3.22
C SER A 114 -2.40 15.08 -1.80
N VAL A 115 -3.41 14.29 -1.41
CA VAL A 115 -3.45 13.58 -0.11
C VAL A 115 -3.12 12.10 -0.28
N THR A 116 -3.60 11.48 -1.37
CA THR A 116 -3.43 10.05 -1.65
C THR A 116 -1.97 9.68 -1.88
N ILE A 117 -1.25 10.49 -2.68
CA ILE A 117 0.16 10.22 -3.01
C ILE A 117 1.04 10.27 -1.75
N PRO A 118 1.01 11.33 -0.91
CA PRO A 118 1.78 11.33 0.34
C PRO A 118 1.43 10.18 1.28
N ALA A 119 0.14 9.83 1.41
CA ALA A 119 -0.30 8.72 2.25
C ALA A 119 0.25 7.37 1.75
N MET A 120 0.28 7.17 0.43
CA MET A 120 0.88 6.00 -0.20
C MET A 120 2.40 5.95 0.00
N MET A 121 3.12 7.05 -0.27
CA MET A 121 4.57 7.12 -0.09
C MET A 121 4.97 6.84 1.36
N LEU A 122 4.26 7.43 2.32
CA LEU A 122 4.49 7.16 3.74
C LEU A 122 4.28 5.68 4.06
N SER A 123 3.20 5.08 3.54
CA SER A 123 2.92 3.65 3.74
C SER A 123 4.00 2.75 3.15
N MET A 124 4.51 3.08 1.95
CA MET A 124 5.59 2.35 1.30
C MET A 124 6.89 2.38 2.12
N LEU A 125 7.28 3.56 2.62
CA LEU A 125 8.49 3.69 3.45
C LEU A 125 8.36 2.94 4.78
N LEU A 126 7.21 3.06 5.43
CA LEU A 126 6.95 2.40 6.72
C LEU A 126 6.89 0.87 6.60
N THR A 127 6.38 0.33 5.50
CA THR A 127 6.38 -1.13 5.27
C THR A 127 7.78 -1.67 5.01
N VAL A 128 8.66 -0.91 4.34
CA VAL A 128 10.10 -1.24 4.23
C VAL A 128 10.76 -1.28 5.60
N ALA A 129 10.55 -0.24 6.42
CA ALA A 129 11.09 -0.19 7.77
C ALA A 129 10.61 -1.36 8.64
N LEU A 130 9.31 -1.70 8.58
CA LEU A 130 8.74 -2.82 9.31
C LEU A 130 9.31 -4.17 8.86
N ALA A 131 9.48 -4.36 7.56
CA ALA A 131 10.11 -5.56 7.00
C ALA A 131 11.57 -5.70 7.46
N ALA A 132 12.35 -4.62 7.41
CA ALA A 132 13.72 -4.58 7.88
C ALA A 132 13.82 -4.95 9.38
N LEU A 133 13.01 -4.34 10.25
CA LEU A 133 12.96 -4.68 11.67
C LEU A 133 12.60 -6.16 11.91
N SER A 134 11.67 -6.70 11.12
CA SER A 134 11.28 -8.11 11.23
C SER A 134 12.42 -9.05 10.84
N LEU A 135 13.18 -8.72 9.80
CA LEU A 135 14.33 -9.51 9.35
C LEU A 135 15.50 -9.43 10.33
N LEU A 136 15.78 -8.24 10.87
CA LEU A 136 16.81 -8.05 11.90
C LEU A 136 16.48 -8.82 13.19
N GLY A 137 15.24 -8.74 13.66
CA GLY A 137 14.80 -9.48 14.85
C GLY A 137 14.87 -11.01 14.72
N ARG A 138 14.76 -11.54 13.50
CA ARG A 138 14.95 -12.99 13.24
C ARG A 138 16.41 -13.40 13.35
N ARG A 139 17.34 -12.55 12.91
CA ARG A 139 18.79 -12.83 12.96
C ARG A 139 19.35 -12.79 14.39
N SER A 140 18.74 -12.00 15.27
CA SER A 140 19.15 -11.88 16.67
C SER A 140 18.57 -12.95 17.61
N ARG A 141 17.82 -13.93 17.10
CA ARG A 141 17.54 -15.19 17.83
C ARG A 141 18.45 -16.31 17.29
N PRO A 142 19.74 -16.35 17.66
CA PRO A 142 20.49 -17.59 17.58
C PRO A 142 19.85 -18.60 18.55
N GLY A 143 19.84 -19.86 18.16
CA GLY A 143 19.11 -20.94 18.81
C GLY A 143 19.22 -20.94 20.33
N THR A 144 18.11 -21.27 20.96
CA THR A 144 18.10 -21.96 22.26
C THR A 144 19.28 -22.91 22.34
N VAL A 145 20.26 -22.55 23.17
CA VAL A 145 21.33 -23.43 23.59
C VAL A 145 20.66 -24.69 24.13
N GLU A 146 20.88 -25.81 23.44
CA GLU A 146 20.49 -27.13 23.92
C GLU A 146 21.28 -27.37 25.22
N PRO A 147 20.63 -27.63 26.37
CA PRO A 147 21.34 -27.98 27.58
C PRO A 147 21.87 -29.41 27.41
N SER A 148 23.07 -29.56 26.84
CA SER A 148 23.79 -30.83 26.92
C SER A 148 24.19 -31.04 28.38
N HIS A 149 23.58 -32.05 29.00
CA HIS A 149 23.71 -32.49 30.37
C HIS A 149 25.14 -32.44 30.96
N PRO A 150 25.29 -32.20 32.28
CA PRO A 150 26.54 -32.47 32.97
C PRO A 150 26.70 -33.99 33.16
N THR A 151 27.71 -34.58 32.52
CA THR A 151 28.23 -35.90 32.91
C THR A 151 29.11 -35.74 34.15
N ILE A 152 28.76 -36.50 35.18
CA ILE A 152 29.46 -36.68 36.46
C ILE A 152 30.82 -37.34 36.23
#